data_AF-A0A833VTK8-F1
#
_entry.id   AF-A0A833VTK8-F1
#
_cell.length_a   1.000
_cell.length_b   1.000
_cell.length_c   1.000
_cell.angle_alpha   90.00
_cell.angle_beta   90.00
_cell.angle_gamma   90.00
#
_symmetry.space_group_name_H-M   'P 1'
#
loop_
_entity.id
_entity.type
_entity.pdbx_description
1 polymer ?
#
loop_
_entity_poly.entity_id
_entity_poly.type
_entity_poly.pdbx_seq_one_letter_code
_entity_poly.pdbx_strand_id
1 'polypeptide(L)'
;MGDKVKANFPGLSNVAKLAADFSPLTQKVAFRLWLQQRASPTHVFDVLHKNILKNMGTNLEKNTALLDWLRYTVAYREKPGNSKLYRDEEIYLRLLKLGPESTLAFFFQSLRRIPDLKQVGENLQIAQYKLWLRLGMGPDDVANSLGITHMLESGKVMSDPRFIIYFGFVEVWLRKI
;
A
#
# COMPACT_ATOMS: atom_id res chain seq x y z
N MET A 1 -10.21 -14.27 -21.14
CA MET A 1 -10.67 -13.12 -21.96
C MET A 1 -11.63 -12.32 -21.10
N GLY A 2 -11.23 -11.14 -20.62
CA GLY A 2 -12.04 -10.32 -19.73
C GLY A 2 -11.68 -8.87 -19.97
N ASP A 3 -12.60 -8.17 -20.63
CA ASP A 3 -12.41 -6.86 -21.23
C ASP A 3 -11.87 -5.81 -20.26
N LYS A 4 -10.71 -5.27 -20.59
CA LYS A 4 -10.31 -3.93 -20.15
C LYS A 4 -11.12 -2.92 -20.97
N VAL A 5 -12.36 -2.66 -20.56
CA VAL A 5 -13.00 -1.40 -20.93
C VAL A 5 -12.27 -0.29 -20.17
N LYS A 6 -11.20 0.24 -20.78
CA LYS A 6 -10.69 1.57 -20.43
C LYS A 6 -11.77 2.55 -20.88
N ALA A 7 -12.78 2.76 -20.03
CA ALA A 7 -13.78 3.79 -20.25
C ALA A 7 -13.05 5.15 -20.20
N ASN A 8 -12.79 5.71 -21.38
CA ASN A 8 -12.15 7.00 -21.53
C ASN A 8 -13.21 8.08 -21.31
N PHE A 9 -13.51 8.38 -20.04
CA PHE A 9 -14.41 9.46 -19.69
C PHE A 9 -13.68 10.80 -19.85
N PRO A 10 -14.15 11.72 -20.72
CA PRO A 10 -13.48 13.01 -20.97
C PRO A 10 -13.22 13.81 -19.68
N GLY A 11 -14.11 13.68 -18.68
CA GLY A 11 -13.94 14.29 -17.37
C GLY A 11 -12.73 13.77 -16.60
N LEU A 12 -12.41 12.48 -16.65
CA LEU A 12 -11.26 11.91 -15.93
C LEU A 12 -9.92 12.41 -16.49
N SER A 13 -9.83 12.62 -17.81
CA SER A 13 -8.63 13.18 -18.46
C SER A 13 -8.34 14.61 -17.97
N ASN A 14 -9.38 15.44 -17.86
CA ASN A 14 -9.23 16.81 -17.34
C ASN A 14 -8.87 16.82 -15.85
N VAL A 15 -9.44 15.91 -15.05
CA VAL A 15 -9.05 15.77 -13.63
C VAL A 15 -7.62 15.25 -13.48
N ALA A 16 -7.16 14.35 -14.35
CA ALA A 16 -5.79 13.85 -14.34
C ALA A 16 -4.77 14.97 -14.66
N LYS A 17 -5.09 15.84 -15.63
CA LYS A 17 -4.29 17.05 -15.90
C LYS A 17 -4.26 17.98 -14.70
N LEU A 18 -5.43 18.22 -14.09
CA LEU A 18 -5.55 19.05 -12.89
C LEU A 18 -4.70 18.46 -11.75
N ALA A 19 -4.79 17.16 -11.46
CA ALA A 19 -3.98 16.51 -10.44
C ALA A 19 -2.46 16.48 -10.73
N ALA A 20 -2.06 16.62 -12.00
CA ALA A 20 -0.66 16.76 -12.38
C ALA A 20 -0.10 18.15 -12.07
N ASP A 21 -0.96 19.16 -11.90
CA ASP A 21 -0.59 20.51 -11.47
C ASP A 21 -0.61 20.56 -9.92
N PHE A 22 0.56 20.33 -9.33
CA PHE A 22 0.82 20.01 -7.91
C PHE A 22 0.53 21.09 -6.85
N SER A 23 -0.59 21.81 -6.93
CA SER A 23 -1.06 22.58 -5.77
C SER A 23 -1.91 21.69 -4.84
N PRO A 24 -1.77 21.80 -3.50
CA PRO A 24 -2.62 21.06 -2.55
C PRO A 24 -4.12 21.31 -2.76
N LEU A 25 -4.50 22.51 -3.23
CA LEU A 25 -5.87 22.86 -3.57
C LEU A 25 -6.37 22.05 -4.77
N THR A 26 -5.53 21.94 -5.80
CA THR A 26 -5.80 21.21 -7.03
C THR A 26 -5.98 19.71 -6.77
N GLN A 27 -5.15 19.14 -5.89
CA GLN A 27 -5.25 17.74 -5.50
C GLN A 27 -6.52 17.42 -4.71
N LYS A 28 -6.96 18.30 -3.80
CA LYS A 28 -8.23 18.15 -3.07
C LYS A 28 -9.44 18.18 -4.01
N VAL A 29 -9.44 19.07 -5.01
CA VAL A 29 -10.50 19.13 -6.02
C VAL A 29 -10.52 17.85 -6.85
N ALA A 30 -9.37 17.40 -7.33
CA ALA A 30 -9.26 16.17 -8.10
C ALA A 30 -9.75 14.94 -7.33
N PHE A 31 -9.38 14.82 -6.05
CA PHE A 31 -9.81 13.75 -5.17
C PHE A 31 -11.34 13.68 -5.04
N ARG A 32 -12.00 14.82 -4.81
CA ARG A 32 -13.47 14.89 -4.73
C ARG A 32 -14.12 14.46 -6.04
N LEU A 33 -13.60 14.93 -7.18
CA LEU A 33 -14.13 14.60 -8.51
C LEU A 33 -13.95 13.11 -8.84
N TRP A 34 -12.80 12.51 -8.52
CA TRP A 34 -12.58 11.08 -8.68
C TRP A 34 -13.55 10.25 -7.85
N LEU A 35 -13.79 10.64 -6.59
CA LEU A 35 -14.78 9.97 -5.74
C LEU A 35 -16.21 10.11 -6.26
N GLN A 36 -16.60 11.28 -6.77
CA GLN A 36 -17.92 11.49 -7.38
C GLN A 36 -18.10 10.60 -8.62
N GLN A 37 -17.07 10.49 -9.45
CA GLN A 37 -17.07 9.65 -10.65
C GLN A 37 -16.82 8.16 -10.35
N ARG A 38 -16.63 7.79 -9.07
CA ARG A 38 -16.28 6.43 -8.64
C ARG A 38 -15.06 5.87 -9.39
N ALA A 39 -14.08 6.72 -9.67
CA ALA A 39 -12.85 6.30 -10.34
C ALA A 39 -12.17 5.20 -9.52
N SER A 40 -11.84 4.07 -10.16
CA SER A 40 -11.21 2.96 -9.43
C SER A 40 -9.89 3.39 -8.79
N PRO A 41 -9.54 2.88 -7.59
CA PRO A 41 -8.24 3.15 -6.99
C PRO A 41 -7.05 2.76 -7.88
N THR A 42 -7.21 1.75 -8.74
CA THR A 42 -6.22 1.41 -9.78
C THR A 42 -6.00 2.58 -10.73
N HIS A 43 -7.06 3.19 -11.26
CA HIS A 43 -6.95 4.33 -12.15
C HIS A 43 -6.28 5.52 -11.47
N VAL A 44 -6.69 5.84 -10.24
CA VAL A 44 -6.10 6.95 -9.48
C VAL A 44 -4.64 6.70 -9.17
N PHE A 45 -4.23 5.46 -8.87
CA PHE A 45 -2.83 5.11 -8.71
C PHE A 45 -2.04 5.40 -9.98
N ASP A 46 -2.56 4.97 -11.14
CA ASP A 46 -1.87 5.12 -12.42
C ASP A 46 -1.70 6.61 -12.79
N VAL A 47 -2.69 7.46 -12.46
CA VAL A 47 -2.60 8.92 -12.62
C VAL A 47 -1.54 9.52 -11.70
N LEU A 48 -1.50 9.09 -10.44
CA LEU A 48 -0.52 9.58 -9.45
C LEU A 48 0.86 8.93 -9.57
N HIS A 49 1.02 7.92 -10.43
CA HIS A 49 2.19 7.05 -10.44
C HIS A 49 3.51 7.80 -10.64
N LYS A 50 3.55 8.75 -11.57
CA LYS A 50 4.74 9.59 -11.80
C LYS A 50 5.16 10.35 -10.55
N ASN A 51 4.18 10.80 -9.76
CA ASN A 51 4.40 11.60 -8.56
C ASN A 51 4.86 10.72 -7.40
N ILE A 52 4.28 9.52 -7.31
CA ILE A 52 4.74 8.47 -6.41
C ILE A 52 6.20 8.15 -6.72
N LEU A 53 6.56 7.90 -7.98
CA LEU A 53 7.92 7.55 -8.38
C LEU A 53 8.97 8.63 -8.10
N LYS A 54 8.64 9.92 -8.30
CA LYS A 54 9.57 11.03 -8.00
C LYS A 54 10.05 11.03 -6.55
N ASN A 55 9.21 10.55 -5.63
CA ASN A 55 9.47 10.55 -4.18
C ASN A 55 9.79 9.15 -3.65
N MET A 56 10.24 8.22 -4.50
CA MET A 56 10.64 6.87 -4.10
C MET A 56 12.05 6.80 -3.49
N GLY A 57 12.90 7.78 -3.77
CA GLY A 57 14.23 7.90 -3.17
C GLY A 57 14.24 8.47 -1.75
N THR A 58 13.08 8.88 -1.24
CA THR A 58 12.88 9.29 0.15
C THR A 58 12.09 8.21 0.90
N ASN A 59 12.01 8.30 2.23
CA ASN A 59 11.21 7.34 2.98
C ASN A 59 9.74 7.37 2.52
N LEU A 60 9.15 6.20 2.28
CA LEU A 60 7.80 6.07 1.70
C LEU A 60 6.71 6.76 2.54
N GLU A 61 6.89 6.88 3.86
CA GLU A 61 5.98 7.61 4.75
C GLU A 61 5.97 9.13 4.54
N LYS A 62 6.93 9.67 3.79
CA LYS A 62 6.97 11.09 3.39
C LYS A 62 6.42 11.31 1.98
N ASN A 63 6.08 10.23 1.26
CA ASN A 63 5.54 10.33 -0.09
C ASN A 63 4.06 10.70 -0.06
N THR A 64 3.77 12.01 -0.08
CA THR A 64 2.41 12.55 0.03
C THR A 64 1.47 11.99 -1.03
N ALA A 65 1.93 11.81 -2.28
CA ALA A 65 1.13 11.22 -3.35
C ALA A 65 0.71 9.77 -3.04
N LEU A 66 1.61 8.98 -2.42
CA LEU A 66 1.32 7.63 -1.99
C LEU A 66 0.33 7.61 -0.81
N LEU A 67 0.54 8.47 0.20
CA LEU A 67 -0.37 8.58 1.34
C LEU A 67 -1.77 9.02 0.91
N ASP A 68 -1.87 9.99 0.01
CA ASP A 68 -3.16 10.47 -0.49
C ASP A 68 -3.86 9.42 -1.35
N TRP A 69 -3.11 8.61 -2.09
CA TRP A 69 -3.66 7.45 -2.76
C TRP A 69 -4.22 6.41 -1.76
N LEU A 70 -3.52 6.14 -0.66
CA LEU A 70 -4.03 5.26 0.39
C LEU A 70 -5.33 5.81 1.00
N ARG A 71 -5.38 7.10 1.32
CA ARG A 71 -6.62 7.77 1.77
C ARG A 71 -7.74 7.67 0.75
N TYR A 72 -7.41 7.77 -0.54
CA TYR A 72 -8.38 7.58 -1.62
C TYR A 72 -8.98 6.18 -1.59
N THR A 73 -8.17 5.15 -1.36
CA THR A 73 -8.67 3.76 -1.29
C THR A 73 -9.68 3.56 -0.16
N VAL A 74 -9.45 4.19 1.00
CA VAL A 74 -10.38 4.16 2.14
C VAL A 74 -11.68 4.86 1.78
N ALA A 75 -11.60 6.11 1.32
CA ALA A 75 -12.77 6.90 0.96
C ALA A 75 -13.56 6.29 -0.22
N TYR A 76 -12.88 5.59 -1.13
CA TYR A 76 -13.52 4.88 -2.24
C TYR A 76 -14.38 3.71 -1.73
N ARG A 77 -13.89 2.94 -0.76
CA ARG A 77 -14.62 1.79 -0.17
C ARG A 77 -15.82 2.23 0.66
N GLU A 78 -15.77 3.41 1.26
CA GLU A 78 -16.89 3.99 2.02
C GLU A 78 -18.07 4.43 1.13
N LYS A 79 -17.88 4.54 -0.20
CA LYS A 79 -18.98 4.89 -1.10
C LYS A 79 -20.02 3.76 -1.19
N PRO A 80 -21.32 4.08 -1.24
CA PRO A 80 -22.37 3.09 -1.44
C PRO A 80 -22.11 2.21 -2.67
N GLY A 81 -22.09 0.90 -2.47
CA GLY A 81 -21.79 -0.11 -3.50
C GLY A 81 -20.33 -0.50 -3.64
N ASN A 82 -19.38 0.16 -2.96
CA ASN A 82 -17.95 -0.10 -3.10
C ASN A 82 -17.32 -0.86 -1.92
N SER A 83 -18.04 -1.13 -0.83
CA SER A 83 -17.47 -1.68 0.41
C SER A 83 -16.77 -3.04 0.25
N LYS A 84 -17.14 -3.83 -0.76
CA LYS A 84 -16.51 -5.12 -1.08
C LYS A 84 -15.45 -5.03 -2.18
N LEU A 85 -15.23 -3.85 -2.77
CA LEU A 85 -14.32 -3.64 -3.89
C LEU A 85 -12.93 -3.23 -3.40
N TYR A 86 -11.92 -3.60 -4.18
CA TYR A 86 -10.54 -3.15 -4.01
C TYR A 86 -9.97 -3.50 -2.64
N ARG A 87 -9.89 -4.80 -2.32
CA ARG A 87 -9.52 -5.32 -0.97
C ARG A 87 -8.06 -5.02 -0.60
N ASP A 88 -7.70 -5.27 0.65
CA ASP A 88 -6.35 -4.98 1.17
C ASP A 88 -5.27 -5.78 0.43
N GLU A 89 -5.58 -7.00 -0.02
CA GLU A 89 -4.69 -7.78 -0.88
C GLU A 89 -4.44 -7.09 -2.24
N GLU A 90 -5.45 -6.43 -2.82
CA GLU A 90 -5.29 -5.70 -4.08
C GLU A 90 -4.44 -4.43 -3.91
N ILE A 91 -4.59 -3.74 -2.76
CA ILE A 91 -3.70 -2.63 -2.40
C ILE A 91 -2.27 -3.16 -2.27
N TYR A 92 -2.06 -4.20 -1.47
CA TYR A 92 -0.74 -4.75 -1.21
C TYR A 92 -0.04 -5.23 -2.49
N LEU A 93 -0.71 -6.02 -3.34
CA LEU A 93 -0.16 -6.47 -4.62
C LEU A 93 0.22 -5.32 -5.55
N ARG A 94 -0.44 -4.17 -5.45
CA ARG A 94 -0.06 -2.97 -6.19
C ARG A 94 1.17 -2.30 -5.59
N LEU A 95 1.27 -2.24 -4.27
CA LEU A 95 2.42 -1.68 -3.56
C LEU A 95 3.70 -2.51 -3.76
N LEU A 96 3.60 -3.83 -3.95
CA LEU A 96 4.72 -4.71 -4.32
C LEU A 96 5.49 -4.25 -5.56
N LYS A 97 4.86 -3.45 -6.43
CA LYS A 97 5.50 -2.91 -7.64
C LYS A 97 6.38 -1.68 -7.37
N LEU A 98 6.34 -1.15 -6.15
CA LEU A 98 7.09 0.05 -5.77
C LEU A 98 8.49 -0.30 -5.25
N GLY A 99 8.67 -1.42 -4.55
CA GLY A 99 9.98 -1.73 -3.99
C GLY A 99 10.05 -3.13 -3.39
N PRO A 100 11.21 -3.48 -2.80
CA PRO A 100 11.41 -4.78 -2.19
C PRO A 100 10.52 -4.96 -0.95
N GLU A 101 10.27 -6.22 -0.60
CA GLU A 101 9.39 -6.62 0.51
C GLU A 101 9.76 -5.93 1.83
N SER A 102 11.06 -5.86 2.15
CA SER A 102 11.57 -5.23 3.37
C SER A 102 11.21 -3.75 3.48
N THR A 103 11.31 -3.00 2.38
CA THR A 103 10.94 -1.58 2.33
C THR A 103 9.43 -1.39 2.54
N LEU A 104 8.61 -2.25 1.92
CA LEU A 104 7.15 -2.17 2.03
C LEU A 104 6.66 -2.59 3.41
N ALA A 105 7.25 -3.64 3.98
CA ALA A 105 6.95 -4.10 5.32
C ALA A 105 7.23 -2.97 6.35
N PHE A 106 8.38 -2.30 6.24
CA PHE A 106 8.69 -1.14 7.07
C PHE A 106 7.69 0.01 6.85
N PHE A 107 7.32 0.27 5.60
CA PHE A 107 6.32 1.29 5.29
C PHE A 107 4.97 0.98 5.94
N PHE A 108 4.47 -0.25 5.90
CA PHE A 108 3.20 -0.60 6.57
C PHE A 108 3.27 -0.39 8.07
N GLN A 109 4.40 -0.73 8.70
CA GLN A 109 4.63 -0.45 10.10
C GLN A 109 4.66 1.06 10.41
N SER A 110 5.21 1.87 9.51
CA SER A 110 5.23 3.34 9.67
C SER A 110 3.83 3.96 9.59
N LEU A 111 2.95 3.43 8.73
CA LEU A 111 1.56 3.90 8.59
C LEU A 111 0.77 3.78 9.91
N ARG A 112 1.12 2.81 10.76
CA ARG A 112 0.51 2.62 12.09
C ARG A 112 0.73 3.79 13.04
N ARG A 113 1.71 4.65 12.74
CA ARG A 113 2.03 5.88 13.49
C ARG A 113 1.29 7.11 12.96
N ILE A 114 0.62 6.99 11.82
CA ILE A 114 -0.15 8.05 11.19
C ILE A 114 -1.62 7.83 11.59
N PRO A 115 -2.25 8.71 12.41
CA PRO A 115 -3.56 8.42 13.00
C PRO A 115 -4.66 8.01 12.03
N ASP A 116 -4.77 8.68 10.87
CA ASP A 116 -5.79 8.40 9.85
C ASP A 116 -5.44 7.22 8.92
N LEU A 117 -4.20 6.74 8.95
CA LEU A 117 -3.74 5.58 8.16
C LEU A 117 -3.39 4.37 9.02
N LYS A 118 -3.62 4.45 10.34
CA LYS A 118 -3.26 3.38 11.27
C LYS A 118 -3.88 2.05 10.87
N GLN A 119 -5.19 2.03 10.64
CA GLN A 119 -5.92 0.83 10.24
C GLN A 119 -5.46 0.30 8.87
N VAL A 120 -5.09 1.19 7.95
CA VAL A 120 -4.54 0.79 6.64
C VAL A 120 -3.20 0.07 6.83
N GLY A 121 -2.31 0.61 7.67
CA GLY A 121 -1.05 -0.05 8.01
C GLY A 121 -1.25 -1.44 8.61
N GLU A 122 -2.17 -1.58 9.57
CA GLU A 122 -2.50 -2.86 10.19
C GLU A 122 -3.06 -3.86 9.17
N ASN A 123 -3.99 -3.44 8.33
CA ASN A 123 -4.61 -4.29 7.33
C ASN A 123 -3.61 -4.74 6.25
N LEU A 124 -2.72 -3.86 5.81
CA LEU A 124 -1.67 -4.19 4.84
C LEU A 124 -0.65 -5.16 5.43
N GLN A 125 -0.30 -5.01 6.70
CA GLN A 125 0.55 -5.95 7.42
C GLN A 125 -0.10 -7.35 7.51
N ILE A 126 -1.41 -7.41 7.77
CA ILE A 126 -2.18 -8.68 7.76
C ILE A 126 -2.24 -9.27 6.34
N ALA A 127 -2.48 -8.45 5.32
CA ALA A 127 -2.51 -8.91 3.93
C ALA A 127 -1.15 -9.48 3.48
N GLN A 128 -0.06 -8.85 3.93
CA GLN A 128 1.32 -9.33 3.75
C GLN A 128 1.51 -10.72 4.38
N TYR A 129 1.15 -10.90 5.65
CA TYR A 129 1.25 -12.22 6.31
C TYR A 129 0.41 -13.30 5.63
N LYS A 130 -0.83 -12.96 5.24
CA LYS A 130 -1.70 -13.89 4.51
C LYS A 130 -1.11 -14.29 3.16
N LEU A 131 -0.44 -13.38 2.46
CA LEU A 131 0.22 -13.71 1.20
C LEU A 131 1.39 -14.65 1.44
N TRP A 132 2.28 -14.36 2.40
CA TRP A 132 3.40 -15.23 2.75
C TRP A 132 2.92 -16.65 3.12
N LEU A 133 1.88 -16.77 3.94
CA LEU A 133 1.27 -18.06 4.26
C LEU A 133 0.67 -18.80 3.07
N ARG A 134 0.11 -18.07 2.09
CA ARG A 134 -0.45 -18.65 0.86
C ARG A 134 0.65 -19.14 -0.07
N LEU A 135 1.79 -18.45 -0.07
CA LEU A 135 3.00 -18.84 -0.81
C LEU A 135 3.75 -20.00 -0.14
N GLY A 136 3.31 -20.46 1.03
CA GLY A 136 3.96 -21.55 1.76
C GLY A 136 5.25 -21.13 2.48
N MET A 137 5.47 -19.82 2.65
CA MET A 137 6.68 -19.30 3.31
C MET A 137 6.68 -19.66 4.80
N GLY A 138 7.83 -20.13 5.27
CA GLY A 138 8.15 -20.30 6.68
C GLY A 138 8.89 -19.08 7.27
N PRO A 139 9.24 -19.13 8.57
CA PRO A 139 10.03 -18.09 9.22
C PRO A 139 11.33 -17.77 8.48
N ASP A 140 12.08 -18.77 8.02
CA ASP A 140 13.36 -18.56 7.33
C ASP A 140 13.20 -17.82 6.00
N ASP A 141 12.16 -18.14 5.22
CA ASP A 141 11.84 -17.46 3.96
C ASP A 141 11.50 -15.98 4.19
N VAL A 142 10.74 -15.70 5.26
CA VAL A 142 10.38 -14.33 5.64
C VAL A 142 11.58 -13.57 6.17
N ALA A 143 12.44 -14.20 6.98
CA ALA A 143 13.68 -13.60 7.46
C ALA A 143 14.59 -13.18 6.30
N ASN A 144 14.72 -14.05 5.28
CA ASN A 144 15.44 -13.73 4.05
C ASN A 144 14.80 -12.58 3.28
N SER A 145 13.47 -12.60 3.11
CA SER A 145 12.72 -11.54 2.41
C SER A 145 12.82 -10.17 3.09
N LEU A 146 12.96 -10.16 4.42
CA LEU A 146 13.18 -8.94 5.20
C LEU A 146 14.66 -8.53 5.28
N GLY A 147 15.59 -9.39 4.82
CA GLY A 147 17.03 -9.15 4.88
C GLY A 147 17.56 -9.12 6.32
N ILE A 148 17.04 -10.00 7.19
CA ILE A 148 17.42 -10.09 8.62
C ILE A 148 18.05 -11.45 8.99
N THR A 149 18.24 -12.38 8.05
CA THR A 149 18.80 -13.72 8.31
C THR A 149 20.09 -13.66 9.13
N HIS A 150 21.09 -12.90 8.67
CA HIS A 150 22.35 -12.74 9.40
C HIS A 150 22.21 -12.01 10.75
N MET A 151 21.18 -11.17 10.91
CA MET A 151 20.92 -10.47 12.18
C MET A 151 20.39 -11.44 13.23
N LEU A 152 19.49 -12.36 12.84
CA LEU A 152 18.99 -13.45 13.68
C LEU A 152 20.13 -14.35 14.17
N GLU A 153 21.02 -14.77 13.26
CA GLU A 153 22.16 -15.65 13.56
C GLU A 153 23.16 -15.02 14.52
N SER A 154 23.41 -13.72 14.38
CA SER A 154 24.39 -13.00 15.21
C SER A 154 23.89 -12.64 16.62
N GLY A 155 22.59 -12.81 16.90
CA GLY A 155 21.95 -12.41 18.15
C GLY A 155 21.97 -10.90 18.44
N LYS A 156 22.52 -10.08 17.54
CA LYS A 156 22.57 -8.62 17.65
C LYS A 156 21.36 -7.99 16.94
N VAL A 157 20.75 -7.05 17.66
CA VAL A 157 19.77 -6.05 17.18
C VAL A 157 18.31 -6.53 17.12
N MET A 158 17.68 -6.74 18.28
CA MET A 158 16.20 -6.76 18.40
C MET A 158 15.54 -5.37 18.26
N SER A 159 16.33 -4.29 18.09
CA SER A 159 15.82 -2.92 17.94
C SER A 159 15.45 -2.55 16.50
N ASP A 160 15.79 -3.38 15.51
CA ASP A 160 15.40 -3.13 14.13
C ASP A 160 13.89 -3.42 13.96
N PRO A 161 13.10 -2.47 13.44
CA PRO A 161 11.65 -2.63 13.30
C PRO A 161 11.23 -3.80 12.39
N ARG A 162 12.13 -4.35 11.58
CA ARG A 162 11.90 -5.59 10.81
C ARG A 162 11.69 -6.80 11.71
N PHE A 163 12.22 -6.81 12.94
CA PHE A 163 11.94 -7.87 13.91
C PHE A 163 10.51 -7.84 14.42
N ILE A 164 9.89 -6.65 14.56
CA ILE A 164 8.47 -6.55 14.93
C ILE A 164 7.60 -7.25 13.88
N ILE A 165 7.96 -7.05 12.61
CA ILE A 165 7.25 -7.63 11.48
C ILE A 165 7.49 -9.14 11.41
N TYR A 166 8.74 -9.57 11.53
CA TYR A 166 9.13 -10.97 11.56
C TYR A 166 8.41 -11.74 12.69
N PHE A 167 8.49 -11.25 13.94
CA PHE A 167 7.85 -11.94 15.07
C PHE A 167 6.33 -11.91 14.98
N GLY A 168 5.74 -10.83 14.45
CA GLY A 168 4.30 -10.80 14.16
C GLY A 168 3.89 -11.87 13.15
N PHE A 169 4.72 -12.14 12.13
CA PHE A 169 4.48 -13.25 11.21
C PHE A 169 4.68 -14.61 11.89
N VAL A 170 5.76 -14.81 12.65
CA VAL A 170 6.04 -16.08 13.35
C VAL A 170 4.88 -16.48 14.26
N GLU A 171 4.30 -15.52 14.99
CA GLU A 171 3.11 -15.77 15.82
C GLU A 171 1.92 -16.28 14.99
N VAL A 172 1.68 -15.67 13.83
CA VAL A 172 0.59 -16.08 12.92
C VAL A 172 0.88 -17.45 12.29
N TRP A 173 2.13 -17.72 11.93
CA TRP A 173 2.58 -18.98 11.33
C TRP A 173 2.45 -20.15 12.32
N LEU A 174 2.86 -19.97 13.57
CA LEU A 174 2.76 -20.98 14.63
C LEU A 174 1.31 -21.38 14.92
N ARG A 175 0.36 -20.44 14.82
CA ARG A 175 -1.08 -20.72 15.03
C ARG A 175 -1.74 -21.48 13.87
N LYS A 176 -1.06 -21.62 12.73
CA LYS A 176 -1.56 -22.36 11.55
C LYS A 176 -1.18 -23.85 11.61
N ILE A 177 -0.22 -24.21 12.46
CA ILE A 177 0.25 -25.57 12.74
C ILE A 177 -0.51 -26.11 13.95
#